data_AF-A0A2E7TVA3-F1
#
_entry.id   AF-A0A2E7TVA3-F1
#
_cell.length_a   1.000
_cell.length_b   1.000
_cell.length_c   1.000
_cell.angle_alpha   90.00
_cell.angle_beta   90.00
_cell.angle_gamma   90.00
#
_symmetry.space_group_name_H-M   'P 1'
#
loop_
_entity.id
_entity.type
_entity.pdbx_description
1 polymer ?
#
loop_
_entity_poly.entity_id
_entity_poly.type
_entity_poly.pdbx_seq_one_letter_code
_entity_poly.pdbx_strand_id
1 'polypeptide(L)'
;MRSGHGSIYGDFDGEVVPSGGVSYLQHMLETLLNRYTRGFQRYMPTPLSIAVLLTLVAGTLAMRGATPLEVMSAWVNGMWSEGLIRFGFQAMFMLVLGHVLALAPPVRHGLDKAVVWVVARPRWAAAKTALIAMALGWLNWGLGLVGGAILVRGVMDMMRQQGRQDQVN
;
A
#
# COMPACT_ATOMS: atom_id res chain seq x y z
N MET A 1 -23.03 15.41 42.34
CA MET A 1 -21.85 15.13 41.50
C MET A 1 -21.83 13.64 41.16
N ARG A 2 -22.25 13.26 39.96
CA ARG A 2 -22.05 11.92 39.40
C ARG A 2 -21.66 12.11 37.94
N SER A 3 -20.43 11.72 37.62
CA SER A 3 -19.80 11.84 36.32
C SER A 3 -20.48 10.91 35.31
N GLY A 4 -21.13 11.49 34.30
CA GLY A 4 -21.58 10.77 33.13
C GLY A 4 -20.39 10.39 32.25
N HIS A 5 -20.04 9.11 32.23
CA HIS A 5 -19.16 8.54 31.22
C HIS A 5 -19.99 8.36 29.95
N GLY A 6 -19.94 9.35 29.05
CA GLY A 6 -20.48 9.21 27.70
C GLY A 6 -19.59 8.24 26.93
N SER A 7 -20.03 6.99 26.80
CA SER A 7 -19.40 6.00 25.92
C SER A 7 -19.42 6.53 24.50
N ILE A 8 -18.23 6.72 23.91
CA ILE A 8 -18.00 7.21 22.54
C ILE A 8 -18.33 6.13 21.48
N TYR A 9 -18.63 4.91 21.92
CA TYR A 9 -19.21 3.86 21.09
C TYR A 9 -20.70 3.84 21.36
N GLY A 10 -21.47 4.58 20.55
CA GLY A 10 -22.89 4.34 20.41
C GLY A 10 -23.10 2.91 19.94
N ASP A 11 -24.09 2.25 20.54
CA ASP A 11 -24.55 0.90 20.26
C ASP A 11 -24.70 0.69 18.75
N PHE A 12 -23.63 0.19 18.13
CA PHE A 12 -23.73 -0.49 16.87
C PHE A 12 -24.27 -1.87 17.22
N ASP A 13 -25.59 -1.95 17.41
CA ASP A 13 -26.34 -3.20 17.38
C ASP A 13 -26.34 -3.68 15.93
N GLY A 14 -25.14 -4.03 15.45
CA GLY A 14 -24.99 -5.07 14.48
C GLY A 14 -25.51 -6.32 15.16
N GLU A 15 -26.84 -6.50 15.15
CA GLU A 15 -27.41 -7.82 15.24
C GLU A 15 -26.85 -8.58 14.04
N VAL A 16 -25.68 -9.17 14.27
CA VAL A 16 -25.11 -10.23 13.47
C VAL A 16 -26.15 -11.31 13.56
N VAL A 17 -27.06 -11.35 12.58
CA VAL A 17 -27.95 -12.48 12.37
C VAL A 17 -27.07 -13.72 12.51
N PRO A 18 -27.26 -14.56 13.54
CA PRO A 18 -26.30 -15.58 13.89
C PRO A 18 -26.37 -16.69 12.85
N SER A 19 -25.65 -16.49 11.75
CA SER A 19 -25.27 -17.56 10.83
C SER A 19 -24.06 -18.24 11.46
N GLY A 20 -24.33 -19.13 12.41
CA GLY A 20 -23.34 -19.80 13.26
C GLY A 20 -22.22 -20.56 12.53
N GLY A 21 -22.20 -20.61 11.19
CA GLY A 21 -21.08 -21.09 10.38
C GLY A 21 -20.18 -20.00 9.77
N VAL A 22 -20.69 -18.79 9.51
CA VAL A 22 -19.93 -17.73 8.81
C VAL A 22 -19.02 -16.96 9.77
N SER A 23 -19.43 -16.73 11.03
CA SER A 23 -18.59 -16.06 12.04
C SER A 23 -17.34 -16.84 12.40
N TYR A 24 -17.41 -18.18 12.46
CA TYR A 24 -16.23 -19.01 12.74
C TYR A 24 -15.22 -18.96 11.61
N LEU A 25 -15.68 -18.99 10.35
CA LEU A 25 -14.81 -18.84 9.20
C LEU A 25 -14.14 -17.46 9.17
N GLN A 26 -14.90 -16.40 9.48
CA GLN A 26 -14.35 -15.04 9.55
C GLN A 26 -13.27 -14.91 10.63
N HIS A 27 -13.54 -15.34 11.86
CA HIS A 27 -12.55 -15.26 12.95
C HIS A 27 -11.34 -16.17 12.74
N MET A 28 -11.54 -17.36 12.16
CA MET A 28 -10.43 -18.24 11.78
C MET A 28 -9.58 -17.59 10.68
N LEU A 29 -10.19 -17.03 9.64
CA LEU A 29 -9.50 -16.31 8.57
C LEU A 29 -8.75 -15.10 9.12
N GLU A 30 -9.37 -14.29 9.98
CA GLU A 30 -8.71 -13.14 10.63
C GLU A 30 -7.51 -13.57 11.45
N THR A 31 -7.64 -14.65 12.23
CA THR A 31 -6.55 -15.17 13.05
C THR A 31 -5.39 -15.68 12.18
N LEU A 32 -5.71 -16.39 11.09
CA LEU A 32 -4.73 -16.85 10.11
C LEU A 32 -4.06 -15.69 9.37
N LEU A 33 -4.83 -14.70 8.90
CA LEU A 33 -4.34 -13.51 8.22
C LEU A 33 -3.43 -12.70 9.15
N ASN A 34 -3.82 -12.54 10.41
CA ASN A 34 -3.04 -11.83 11.41
C ASN A 34 -1.75 -12.58 11.75
N ARG A 35 -1.79 -13.92 11.80
CA ARG A 35 -0.59 -14.74 12.03
C ARG A 35 0.36 -14.67 10.84
N TYR A 36 -0.16 -14.78 9.61
CA TYR A 36 0.60 -14.65 8.38
C TYR A 36 1.23 -13.25 8.26
N THR A 37 0.43 -12.20 8.45
CA THR A 37 0.89 -10.80 8.40
C THR A 37 2.01 -10.55 9.41
N ARG A 38 1.88 -11.03 10.66
CA ARG A 38 2.93 -10.88 11.68
C ARG A 38 4.21 -11.65 11.34
N GLY A 39 4.09 -12.85 10.78
CA GLY A 39 5.24 -13.61 10.29
C GLY A 39 5.92 -12.89 9.13
N PHE A 40 5.16 -12.55 8.10
CA PHE A 40 5.63 -11.88 6.89
C PHE A 40 6.34 -10.55 7.19
N GLN A 41 5.72 -9.67 7.99
CA GLN A 41 6.31 -8.38 8.36
C GLN A 41 7.62 -8.53 9.14
N ARG A 42 7.78 -9.61 9.92
CA ARG A 42 9.02 -9.88 10.67
C ARG A 42 10.17 -10.33 9.78
N TYR A 43 9.86 -10.99 8.65
CA TYR A 43 10.86 -11.56 7.74
C TYR A 43 11.05 -10.78 6.44
N MET A 44 10.35 -9.67 6.22
CA MET A 44 10.49 -8.88 5.00
C MET A 44 11.59 -7.82 5.18
N PRO A 45 12.86 -8.10 4.79
CA PRO A 45 13.89 -7.08 4.76
C PRO A 45 13.51 -5.99 3.75
N THR A 46 14.04 -4.79 3.98
CA THR A 46 13.84 -3.70 3.02
C THR A 46 14.48 -4.05 1.67
N PRO A 47 13.97 -3.54 0.53
CA PRO A 47 14.56 -3.80 -0.78
C PRO A 47 16.07 -3.50 -0.85
N LEU A 48 16.51 -2.42 -0.18
CA LEU A 48 17.91 -2.06 -0.08
C LEU A 48 18.73 -3.10 0.70
N SER A 49 18.18 -3.60 1.82
CA SER A 49 18.83 -4.66 2.61
C SER A 49 19.05 -5.92 1.78
N ILE A 50 18.06 -6.30 0.95
CA ILE A 50 18.18 -7.44 0.03
C ILE A 50 19.30 -7.18 -0.98
N ALA A 51 19.34 -5.99 -1.60
CA ALA A 51 20.37 -5.63 -2.58
C ALA A 51 21.79 -5.66 -2.00
N VAL A 52 21.98 -5.12 -0.78
CA VAL A 52 23.28 -5.15 -0.08
C VAL A 52 23.67 -6.58 0.26
N LEU A 53 22.75 -7.39 0.79
CA LEU A 53 23.02 -8.79 1.11
C LEU A 53 23.43 -9.58 -0.15
N LEU A 54 22.69 -9.41 -1.25
CA LEU A 54 23.03 -10.04 -2.53
C LEU A 54 24.39 -9.59 -3.06
N THR A 55 24.73 -8.31 -2.90
CA THR A 55 26.04 -7.78 -3.30
C THR A 55 27.17 -8.44 -2.50
N LEU A 56 27.00 -8.60 -1.18
CA LEU A 56 27.97 -9.28 -0.32
C LEU A 56 28.10 -10.76 -0.66
N VAL A 57 26.97 -11.46 -0.86
CA VAL A 57 26.97 -12.88 -1.24
C VAL A 57 27.63 -13.07 -2.60
N ALA A 58 27.29 -12.26 -3.60
CA ALA A 58 27.89 -12.33 -4.93
C ALA A 58 29.40 -12.01 -4.88
N GLY A 59 29.80 -10.98 -4.14
CA GLY A 59 31.21 -10.60 -3.98
C GLY A 59 32.04 -11.68 -3.30
N THR A 60 31.55 -12.25 -2.19
CA THR A 60 32.25 -13.34 -1.48
C THR A 60 32.37 -14.60 -2.32
N LEU A 61 31.37 -14.91 -3.15
CA LEU A 61 31.41 -16.05 -4.05
C LEU A 61 32.40 -15.82 -5.20
N ALA A 62 32.45 -14.59 -5.74
CA ALA A 62 33.36 -14.22 -6.83
C ALA A 62 34.85 -14.26 -6.41
N MET A 63 35.16 -13.98 -5.14
CA MET A 63 36.53 -14.06 -4.60
C MET A 63 37.14 -15.47 -4.65
N ARG A 64 36.36 -16.53 -4.93
CA ARG A 64 36.90 -17.90 -5.08
C ARG A 64 37.63 -18.13 -6.40
N GLY A 65 37.43 -17.27 -7.41
CA GLY A 65 37.99 -17.44 -8.75
C GLY A 65 38.55 -16.16 -9.38
N ALA A 66 38.48 -15.02 -8.69
CA ALA A 66 38.98 -13.73 -9.17
C ALA A 66 39.67 -12.96 -8.04
N THR A 67 40.61 -12.10 -8.39
CA THR A 67 41.30 -11.22 -7.45
C THR A 67 40.34 -10.15 -6.90
N PRO A 68 40.58 -9.59 -5.69
CA PRO A 68 39.73 -8.54 -5.13
C PRO A 68 39.55 -7.32 -6.04
N LEU A 69 40.59 -6.96 -6.80
CA LEU A 69 40.53 -5.86 -7.77
C LEU A 69 39.64 -6.17 -8.97
N GLU A 70 39.69 -7.40 -9.49
CA GLU A 70 38.81 -7.84 -10.58
C GLU A 70 37.34 -7.88 -10.14
N VAL A 71 37.08 -8.38 -8.92
CA VAL A 71 35.71 -8.41 -8.36
C VAL A 71 35.16 -6.99 -8.20
N MET A 72 35.97 -6.06 -7.68
CA MET A 72 35.56 -4.65 -7.54
C MET A 72 35.33 -3.99 -8.91
N SER A 73 36.23 -4.21 -9.87
CA SER A 73 36.09 -3.69 -11.24
C SER A 73 34.83 -4.22 -11.91
N ALA A 74 34.56 -5.53 -11.80
CA ALA A 74 33.35 -6.15 -12.32
C ALA A 74 32.08 -5.59 -11.67
N TRP A 75 32.09 -5.37 -10.36
CA TRP A 75 30.95 -4.78 -9.64
C TRP A 75 30.66 -3.35 -10.11
N VAL A 76 31.69 -2.50 -10.20
CA VAL A 76 31.54 -1.12 -10.70
C VAL A 76 31.03 -1.14 -12.13
N ASN A 77 31.67 -1.88 -13.03
CA ASN A 77 31.26 -1.94 -14.44
C ASN A 77 29.83 -2.48 -14.61
N GLY A 78 29.42 -3.45 -13.77
CA GLY A 78 28.06 -3.98 -13.77
C GLY A 78 27.03 -2.94 -13.31
N MET A 79 27.27 -2.27 -12.18
CA MET A 79 26.37 -1.22 -11.68
C MET A 79 26.20 -0.07 -12.66
N TRP A 80 27.29 0.35 -13.30
CA TRP A 80 27.29 1.43 -14.28
C TRP A 80 26.97 0.96 -15.71
N SER A 81 26.50 -0.28 -15.87
CA SER A 81 26.08 -0.75 -17.18
C SER A 81 24.93 0.10 -17.70
N GLU A 82 25.00 0.45 -18.99
CA GLU A 82 24.01 1.32 -19.61
C GLU A 82 22.59 0.77 -19.47
N GLY A 83 22.42 -0.54 -19.52
CA GLY A 83 21.12 -1.20 -19.36
C GLY A 83 20.50 -0.96 -17.98
N LEU A 84 21.26 -1.16 -16.90
CA LEU A 84 20.78 -0.98 -15.53
C LEU A 84 20.48 0.50 -15.23
N ILE A 85 21.33 1.40 -15.70
CA ILE A 85 21.12 2.84 -15.54
C ILE A 85 19.84 3.27 -16.28
N ARG A 86 19.69 2.91 -17.57
CA ARG A 86 18.50 3.24 -18.36
C ARG A 86 17.24 2.70 -17.68
N PHE A 87 17.25 1.45 -17.23
CA PHE A 87 16.14 0.85 -16.49
C PHE A 87 15.83 1.60 -15.19
N GLY A 88 16.86 1.91 -14.40
CA GLY A 88 16.73 2.64 -13.13
C GLY A 88 16.14 4.04 -13.32
N PHE A 89 16.65 4.80 -14.28
CA PHE A 89 16.12 6.13 -14.61
C PHE A 89 14.69 6.05 -15.16
N GLN A 90 14.39 5.08 -16.02
CA GLN A 90 13.03 4.86 -16.53
C GLN A 90 12.05 4.57 -15.39
N ALA A 91 12.41 3.68 -14.46
CA ALA A 91 11.59 3.39 -13.28
C ALA A 91 11.46 4.61 -12.35
N MET A 92 12.55 5.34 -12.11
CA MET A 92 12.54 6.56 -11.30
C MET A 92 11.61 7.63 -11.90
N PHE A 93 11.73 7.91 -13.20
CA PHE A 93 10.86 8.87 -13.87
C PHE A 93 9.41 8.40 -13.87
N MET A 94 9.15 7.10 -14.05
CA MET A 94 7.80 6.55 -13.96
C MET A 94 7.15 6.86 -12.60
N LEU A 95 7.88 6.69 -11.49
CA LEU A 95 7.41 7.00 -10.14
C LEU A 95 7.25 8.50 -9.90
N VAL A 96 8.24 9.31 -10.27
CA VAL A 96 8.22 10.77 -10.09
C VAL A 96 7.10 11.40 -10.91
N LEU A 97 6.98 11.06 -12.19
CA LEU A 97 5.90 11.55 -13.05
C LEU A 97 4.54 11.08 -12.56
N GLY A 98 4.42 9.83 -12.08
CA GLY A 98 3.20 9.33 -11.47
C GLY A 98 2.77 10.16 -10.25
N HIS A 99 3.73 10.55 -9.40
CA HIS A 99 3.48 11.43 -8.27
C HIS A 99 3.04 12.85 -8.70
N VAL A 100 3.79 13.46 -9.62
CA VAL A 100 3.48 14.81 -10.14
C VAL A 100 2.09 14.82 -10.80
N LEU A 101 1.77 13.78 -11.59
CA LEU A 101 0.47 13.63 -12.23
C LEU A 101 -0.66 13.43 -11.22
N ALA A 102 -0.44 12.69 -10.14
CA ALA A 102 -1.42 12.53 -9.06
C ALA A 102 -1.79 13.86 -8.39
N LEU A 103 -0.83 14.78 -8.29
CA LEU A 103 -1.02 16.11 -7.73
C LEU A 103 -1.57 17.13 -8.74
N ALA A 104 -1.53 16.80 -10.04
CA ALA A 104 -2.04 17.69 -11.07
C ALA A 104 -3.53 18.00 -10.84
N PRO A 105 -3.97 19.26 -11.02
CA PRO A 105 -5.36 19.65 -10.82
C PRO A 105 -6.39 18.71 -11.49
N PRO A 106 -6.28 18.33 -12.78
CA PRO A 106 -7.31 17.50 -13.42
C PRO A 106 -7.47 16.12 -12.75
N VAL A 107 -6.35 15.50 -12.38
CA VAL A 107 -6.35 14.18 -11.73
C VAL A 107 -6.87 14.30 -10.30
N ARG A 108 -6.43 15.32 -9.56
CA ARG A 108 -6.93 15.57 -8.20
C ARG A 108 -8.44 15.76 -8.16
N HIS A 109 -9.01 16.58 -9.05
CA HIS A 109 -10.47 16.75 -9.14
C HIS A 109 -11.18 15.44 -9.53
N GLY A 110 -10.58 14.62 -10.38
CA GLY A 110 -11.08 13.28 -10.72
C GLY A 110 -11.10 12.35 -9.51
N LEU A 111 -10.04 12.33 -8.71
CA LEU A 111 -9.94 11.55 -7.47
C LEU A 111 -10.98 12.01 -6.44
N ASP A 112 -11.15 13.32 -6.24
CA ASP A 112 -12.12 13.85 -5.29
C ASP A 112 -13.56 13.44 -5.66
N LYS A 113 -13.91 13.47 -6.95
CA LYS A 113 -15.19 12.93 -7.44
C LYS A 113 -15.32 11.42 -7.21
N ALA A 114 -14.23 10.69 -7.42
CA ALA A 114 -14.21 9.25 -7.20
C ALA A 114 -14.42 8.90 -5.72
N VAL A 115 -13.86 9.67 -4.77
CA VAL A 115 -14.09 9.51 -3.33
C VAL A 115 -15.59 9.56 -3.01
N VAL A 116 -16.30 10.57 -3.51
CA VAL A 116 -17.75 10.72 -3.28
C VAL A 116 -18.52 9.50 -3.79
N TRP A 117 -18.18 9.03 -5.00
CA TRP A 117 -18.82 7.86 -5.60
C TRP A 117 -18.52 6.54 -4.86
N VAL A 118 -17.33 6.42 -4.27
CA VAL A 118 -16.94 5.27 -3.45
C VAL A 118 -17.78 5.24 -2.17
N VAL A 119 -17.79 6.35 -1.43
CA VAL A 119 -18.45 6.48 -0.11
C VAL A 119 -19.96 6.32 -0.20
N ALA A 120 -20.59 6.67 -1.34
CA ALA A 120 -22.03 6.50 -1.56
C ALA A 120 -22.54 5.06 -1.33
N ARG A 121 -21.68 4.03 -1.38
CA ARG A 121 -22.04 2.64 -1.02
C ARG A 121 -20.93 2.01 -0.17
N PRO A 122 -20.93 2.19 1.17
CA PRO A 122 -19.83 1.78 2.06
C PRO A 122 -19.47 0.30 1.96
N ARG A 123 -20.47 -0.58 1.78
CA ARG A 123 -20.26 -2.05 1.62
C ARG A 123 -19.33 -2.44 0.46
N TRP A 124 -19.20 -1.59 -0.56
CA TRP A 124 -18.33 -1.81 -1.72
C TRP A 124 -17.12 -0.89 -1.74
N ALA A 125 -16.88 -0.11 -0.68
CA ALA A 125 -15.87 0.93 -0.69
C ALA A 125 -14.48 0.36 -1.01
N ALA A 126 -14.09 -0.74 -0.36
CA ALA A 126 -12.82 -1.40 -0.61
C ALA A 126 -12.68 -1.88 -2.07
N ALA A 127 -13.70 -2.53 -2.62
CA ALA A 127 -13.69 -3.05 -3.99
C ALA A 127 -13.62 -1.92 -5.03
N LYS A 128 -14.39 -0.85 -4.85
CA LYS A 128 -14.36 0.32 -5.74
C LYS A 128 -13.02 1.05 -5.69
N THR A 129 -12.47 1.25 -4.49
CA THR A 129 -11.16 1.88 -4.30
C THR A 129 -10.06 1.06 -4.98
N ALA A 130 -10.08 -0.27 -4.80
CA ALA A 130 -9.13 -1.17 -5.46
C ALA A 130 -9.27 -1.11 -6.99
N LEU A 131 -10.49 -1.13 -7.53
CA LEU A 131 -10.75 -1.03 -8.96
C LEU A 131 -10.18 0.27 -9.55
N ILE A 132 -10.42 1.41 -8.91
CA ILE A 132 -9.92 2.71 -9.37
C ILE A 132 -8.39 2.75 -9.26
N ALA A 133 -7.81 2.27 -8.16
CA ALA A 133 -6.36 2.20 -8.00
C ALA A 133 -5.70 1.32 -9.08
N MET A 134 -6.31 0.19 -9.43
CA MET A 134 -5.87 -0.67 -10.53
C MET A 134 -5.97 0.04 -11.89
N ALA A 135 -7.06 0.74 -12.16
CA ALA A 135 -7.23 1.50 -13.40
C ALA A 135 -6.19 2.61 -13.53
N LEU A 136 -5.91 3.35 -12.44
CA LEU A 136 -4.84 4.34 -12.38
C LEU A 136 -3.46 3.70 -12.59
N GLY A 137 -3.25 2.53 -11.99
CA GLY A 137 -2.05 1.72 -12.16
C GLY A 137 -1.83 1.28 -13.61
N TRP A 138 -2.89 0.92 -14.34
CA TRP A 138 -2.78 0.55 -15.75
C TRP A 138 -2.26 1.68 -16.63
N LEU A 139 -2.66 2.91 -16.34
CA LEU A 139 -2.18 4.10 -17.06
C LEU A 139 -0.72 4.40 -16.71
N ASN A 140 -0.38 4.37 -15.42
CA ASN A 140 0.97 4.57 -14.94
C ASN A 140 1.12 3.92 -13.57
N TRP A 141 2.09 3.02 -13.42
CA TRP A 141 2.31 2.28 -12.18
C TRP A 141 2.57 3.21 -10.98
N GLY A 142 3.31 4.32 -11.16
CA GLY A 142 3.52 5.33 -10.12
C GLY A 142 2.23 6.07 -9.72
N LEU A 143 1.37 6.40 -10.70
CA LEU A 143 0.07 7.03 -10.46
C LEU A 143 -0.87 6.09 -9.70
N GLY A 144 -0.88 4.80 -10.02
CA GLY A 144 -1.68 3.81 -9.28
C GLY A 144 -1.31 3.75 -7.79
N LEU A 145 0.00 3.79 -7.48
CA LEU A 145 0.50 3.78 -6.11
C LEU A 145 0.13 5.08 -5.35
N VAL A 146 0.49 6.24 -5.90
CA VAL A 146 0.28 7.54 -5.24
C VAL A 146 -1.21 7.90 -5.23
N GLY A 147 -1.87 7.81 -6.38
CA GLY A 147 -3.30 8.11 -6.53
C GLY A 147 -4.19 7.16 -5.72
N GLY A 148 -3.85 5.87 -5.66
CA GLY A 148 -4.53 4.91 -4.80
C GLY A 148 -4.42 5.26 -3.32
N ALA A 149 -3.23 5.66 -2.85
CA ALA A 149 -3.03 6.11 -1.47
C ALA A 149 -3.83 7.39 -1.15
N ILE A 150 -3.86 8.35 -2.07
CA ILE A 150 -4.67 9.58 -1.94
C ILE A 150 -6.15 9.23 -1.88
N LEU A 151 -6.64 8.35 -2.77
CA LEU A 151 -8.03 7.93 -2.83
C LEU A 151 -8.48 7.23 -1.54
N VAL A 152 -7.71 6.26 -1.04
CA VAL A 152 -8.00 5.57 0.23
C VAL A 152 -8.09 6.56 1.37
N ARG A 153 -7.12 7.49 1.48
CA ARG A 153 -7.13 8.53 2.52
C ARG A 153 -8.38 9.39 2.44
N GLY A 154 -8.72 9.90 1.25
CA GLY A 154 -9.94 10.69 1.05
C GLY A 154 -11.22 9.93 1.40
N VAL A 155 -11.32 8.65 1.04
CA VAL A 155 -12.44 7.78 1.40
C VAL A 155 -12.54 7.58 2.91
N MET A 156 -11.42 7.31 3.58
CA MET A 156 -11.38 7.15 5.03
C MET A 156 -11.77 8.44 5.76
N ASP A 157 -11.28 9.59 5.31
CA ASP A 157 -11.57 10.88 5.93
C ASP A 157 -13.05 11.26 5.79
N MET A 158 -13.65 11.00 4.63
CA MET A 158 -15.08 11.26 4.38
C MET A 158 -15.99 10.33 5.20
N MET A 159 -15.69 9.02 5.25
CA MET A 159 -16.47 8.08 6.06
C MET A 159 -16.41 8.40 7.55
N ARG A 160 -15.24 8.84 8.06
CA ARG A 160 -15.08 9.30 9.45
C ARG A 160 -15.95 10.52 9.76
N GLN A 161 -16.11 11.44 8.80
CA GLN A 161 -16.94 12.64 8.99
C GLN A 161 -18.44 12.29 9.02
N GLN A 162 -18.90 11.39 8.15
CA GLN A 162 -20.30 10.93 8.14
C GLN A 162 -20.68 10.24 9.45
N GLY A 163 -19.85 9.30 9.93
CA GLY A 163 -20.11 8.64 11.21
C GLY A 163 -20.08 9.58 12.42
N ARG A 164 -19.44 10.76 12.31
CA ARG A 164 -19.48 11.82 13.33
C ARG A 164 -20.75 12.67 13.26
N GLN A 165 -21.37 12.83 12.10
CA GLN A 165 -22.60 13.60 11.94
C GLN A 165 -23.82 12.80 12.43
N ASP A 166 -23.83 11.48 12.21
CA ASP A 166 -24.89 10.59 12.69
C ASP A 166 -24.94 10.46 14.23
N GLN A 167 -23.87 10.84 14.95
CA GLN A 167 -23.81 10.84 16.42
C GLN A 167 -24.21 12.18 17.07
N VAL A 168 -24.33 13.26 16.28
CA VAL A 168 -24.61 14.61 16.78
C VAL A 168 -26.09 15.00 16.58
N ASN A 169 -26.80 14.30 15.70
CA ASN A 169 -28.25 14.38 15.55
C ASN A 169 -28.96 13.30 16.37
#